data_AF-A0A6B2SRD4-F1
#
_entry.id   AF-A0A6B2SRD4-F1
#
_cell.length_a   1.000
_cell.length_b   1.000
_cell.length_c   1.000
_cell.angle_alpha   90.00
_cell.angle_beta   90.00
_cell.angle_gamma   90.00
#
_symmetry.space_group_name_H-M   'P 1'
#
loop_
_entity.id
_entity.type
_entity.pdbx_description
1 polymer ?
#
loop_
_entity_poly.entity_id
_entity_poly.type
_entity_poly.pdbx_seq_one_letter_code
_entity_poly.pdbx_strand_id
1 'polypeptide(L)' 'MKAHDGMYIDGAWRPAAGTDTITVLNPADEQPVGRVPAGTAEDVDAA' A
#
# COMPACT_ATOMS: atom_id res chain seq x y z
N MET A 1 9.57 -9.22 6.93
CA MET A 1 8.46 -8.33 6.55
C MET A 1 8.11 -8.61 5.09
N LYS A 2 6.87 -8.96 4.77
CA LYS A 2 6.44 -9.04 3.36
C LYS A 2 6.08 -7.62 2.94
N ALA A 3 6.78 -7.14 1.93
CA ALA A 3 6.61 -5.79 1.41
C ALA A 3 5.39 -5.82 0.47
N HIS A 4 4.41 -4.95 0.73
CA HIS A 4 3.20 -4.80 -0.08
C HIS A 4 3.40 -3.53 -0.91
N ASP A 5 4.16 -3.64 -1.99
CA ASP A 5 4.78 -2.47 -2.66
C ASP A 5 3.97 -1.95 -3.84
N GLY A 6 2.80 -2.53 -4.07
CA GLY A 6 1.97 -2.24 -5.22
C GLY A 6 0.48 -2.29 -4.91
N MET A 7 -0.31 -1.73 -5.83
CA MET A 7 -1.76 -1.80 -5.84
C MET A 7 -2.22 -2.98 -6.69
N TYR A 8 -3.32 -3.61 -6.29
CA TYR A 8 -3.95 -4.64 -7.10
C TYR A 8 -5.08 -4.03 -7.92
N ILE A 9 -4.80 -3.80 -9.21
CA ILE A 9 -5.65 -3.06 -10.15
C ILE A 9 -5.74 -3.90 -11.43
N ASP A 10 -6.95 -4.01 -12.02
CA ASP A 10 -7.20 -4.82 -13.22
C ASP A 10 -6.76 -6.29 -13.12
N GLY A 11 -6.85 -6.89 -11.93
CA GLY A 11 -6.46 -8.28 -11.72
C GLY A 11 -4.95 -8.53 -11.68
N ALA A 12 -4.13 -7.47 -11.55
CA ALA A 12 -2.68 -7.58 -11.46
C ALA A 12 -2.11 -6.67 -10.35
N TRP A 13 -0.98 -7.10 -9.77
CA TRP A 13 -0.18 -6.22 -8.92
C TRP A 13 0.64 -5.27 -9.79
N ARG A 14 0.50 -3.96 -9.54
CA ARG A 14 1.16 -2.88 -10.25
C ARG A 14 1.80 -1.92 -9.24
N PRO A 15 2.91 -1.23 -9.58
CA PRO A 15 3.42 -0.15 -8.73
C PRO A 15 2.32 0.89 -8.49
N ALA A 16 2.24 1.42 -7.26
CA ALA A 16 1.39 2.58 -6.98
C ALA A 16 1.89 3.80 -7.76
N ALA A 17 0.99 4.72 -8.10
CA ALA A 17 1.35 5.96 -8.79
C ALA A 17 2.23 6.87 -7.91
N GLY A 18 1.99 6.89 -6.60
CA GLY A 18 2.78 7.61 -5.60
C GLY A 18 3.89 6.79 -4.96
N THR A 19 4.85 7.47 -4.32
CA THR A 19 5.94 6.85 -3.54
C THR A 19 5.70 6.85 -2.03
N ASP A 20 4.66 7.55 -1.57
CA ASP A 20 4.31 7.62 -0.16
C ASP A 20 3.77 6.28 0.33
N THR A 21 3.98 5.99 1.61
CA THR A 21 3.55 4.72 2.22
C THR A 21 2.92 4.95 3.57
N ILE A 22 1.99 4.08 3.94
CA ILE A 22 1.36 4.03 5.25
C ILE A 22 1.97 2.86 6.04
N THR A 23 2.46 3.14 7.25
CA THR A 23 2.91 2.10 8.17
C THR A 23 1.71 1.42 8.82
N VAL A 24 1.66 0.10 8.75
CA VAL A 24 0.65 -0.71 9.45
C VAL A 24 1.20 -1.05 10.83
N LEU A 25 0.48 -0.65 11.88
CA LEU A 25 0.81 -0.92 13.27
C LEU A 25 -0.02 -2.09 13.80
N ASN A 26 0.59 -2.90 14.67
CA ASN A 26 -0.12 -3.90 15.46
C ASN A 26 -0.99 -3.19 16.50
N PRO A 27 -2.31 -3.43 16.54
CA PRO A 27 -3.18 -2.77 17.52
C PRO A 27 -2.91 -3.19 18.97
N ALA A 28 -2.18 -4.30 19.22
CA ALA A 28 -1.92 -4.78 20.57
C ALA A 28 -0.79 -4.03 21.30
N ASP A 29 0.20 -3.52 20.56
CA ASP A 29 1.44 -2.95 21.11
C ASP A 29 2.03 -1.80 20.27
N GLU A 30 1.29 -1.35 19.26
CA GLU A 30 1.64 -0.29 18.32
C GLU A 30 2.94 -0.53 17.53
N GLN A 31 3.46 -1.77 17.52
CA GLN A 31 4.68 -2.09 16.78
C GLN A 31 4.42 -2.20 15.28
N PRO A 32 5.35 -1.75 14.40
CA PRO A 32 5.20 -1.89 12.96
C PRO A 32 5.15 -3.36 12.50
N VAL A 33 4.16 -3.70 11.68
CA VAL A 33 3.99 -5.05 11.10
C VAL A 33 4.04 -5.07 9.58
N GLY A 34 3.83 -3.92 8.93
CA GLY A 34 3.83 -3.80 7.47
C GLY A 34 3.97 -2.36 6.99
N ARG A 35 4.16 -2.20 5.69
CA ARG A 35 3.98 -0.93 4.95
C ARG A 35 3.18 -1.22 3.69
N VAL A 36 2.30 -0.31 3.32
CA VAL A 36 1.51 -0.34 2.08
C VAL A 36 1.66 1.00 1.37
N PRO A 37 1.42 1.11 0.05
CA PRO A 37 1.48 2.39 -0.63
C PRO A 37 0.30 3.26 -0.19
N ALA A 38 0.52 4.58 -0.07
CA ALA A 38 -0.55 5.54 0.12
C ALA A 38 -1.18 5.80 -1.25
N GLY A 39 -2.42 5.33 -1.46
CA GLY A 39 -3.09 5.48 -2.75
C GLY A 39 -3.33 6.93 -3.14
N THR A 40 -3.11 7.24 -4.41
CA THR A 40 -3.39 8.55 -5.00
C THR A 40 -4.73 8.55 -5.74
N ALA A 41 -5.18 9.72 -6.20
CA ALA A 41 -6.33 9.81 -7.09
C ALA A 41 -6.07 9.08 -8.43
N GLU A 42 -4.82 9.03 -8.91
CA GLU A 42 -4.50 8.32 -10.15
C GLU A 42 -4.64 6.81 -10.00
N ASP A 43 -4.30 6.26 -8.82
CA ASP A 43 -4.54 4.85 -8.51
C ASP A 43 -6.05 4.53 -8.49
N VAL A 44 -6.89 5.49 -8.07
CA VAL A 44 -8.36 5.37 -8.09
C VAL A 44 -8.89 5.43 -9.51
N ASP A 45 -8.42 6.37 -10.32
CA ASP A 45 -8.84 6.51 -11.72
C ASP A 45 -8.46 5.31 -12.59
N ALA A 46 -7.43 4.56 -12.18
CA ALA A 46 -6.95 3.36 -12.88
C ALA A 46 -7.69 2.07 -12.49
N ALA A 47 -8.53 2.08 -11.45
CA ALA A 47 -9.19 0.89 -10.87
C ALA A 47 -10.64 0.70 -11.34
#